data_AF-A0A3N9WS66-F1
#
_entry.id   AF-A0A3N9WS66-F1
#
_cell.length_a   1.000
_cell.length_b   1.000
_cell.length_c   1.000
_cell.angle_alpha   90.00
_cell.angle_beta   90.00
_cell.angle_gamma   90.00
#
_symmetry.space_group_name_H-M   'P 1'
#
loop_
_entity.id
_entity.type
_entity.pdbx_description
1 polymer ?
#
loop_
_entity_poly.entity_id
_entity_poly.type
_entity_poly.pdbx_seq_one_letter_code
_entity_poly.pdbx_strand_id
1 'polypeptide(L)' 'MERHLGPDRPPGLLAHVAGPTEDGWRIINIWQDEAAFRRFQSERLVRAAGLAAQEDGFDPTKAAHFRSMSVDGAEMPF' A
#
# COMPACT_ATOMS: atom_id res chain seq x y z
N MET A 1 -5.90 4.38 -9.90
CA MET A 1 -5.44 4.61 -8.51
C MET A 1 -3.95 4.98 -8.42
N GLU A 2 -3.18 4.91 -9.52
CA GLU A 2 -1.72 5.19 -9.50
C GLU A 2 -1.30 6.67 -9.51
N ARG A 3 -2.22 7.63 -9.69
CA ARG A 3 -1.87 9.05 -9.92
C ARG A 3 -1.08 9.71 -8.79
N HIS A 4 -1.14 9.17 -7.57
CA HIS A 4 -0.55 9.76 -6.36
C HIS A 4 0.71 9.05 -5.84
N LEU A 5 1.18 7.97 -6.49
CA LEU A 5 2.37 7.22 -6.04
C LEU A 5 3.70 7.78 -6.58
N GLY A 6 3.62 8.69 -7.56
CA GLY A 6 4.77 9.29 -8.25
C GLY A 6 5.30 8.43 -9.40
N PRO A 7 5.98 9.04 -10.40
CA PRO A 7 6.48 8.34 -11.59
C PRO A 7 7.68 7.43 -11.29
N ASP A 8 8.36 7.63 -10.15
CA ASP A 8 9.55 6.90 -9.77
C ASP A 8 9.25 5.71 -8.87
N ARG A 9 9.73 4.54 -9.29
CA ARG A 9 9.80 3.34 -8.46
C ARG A 9 10.47 3.69 -7.11
N PRO A 10 9.81 3.42 -5.97
CA PRO A 10 10.40 3.66 -4.65
C PRO A 10 11.77 2.95 -4.50
N PRO A 11 12.78 3.59 -3.90
CA PRO A 11 14.04 2.92 -3.60
C PRO A 11 13.83 1.63 -2.81
N GLY A 12 14.50 0.56 -3.23
CA GLY A 12 14.41 -0.76 -2.59
C GLY A 12 13.17 -1.58 -2.98
N LEU A 13 12.25 -1.09 -3.82
CA LEU A 13 11.15 -1.89 -4.36
C LEU A 13 11.66 -2.81 -5.49
N LEU A 14 11.63 -4.11 -5.26
CA LEU A 14 12.08 -5.13 -6.22
C LEU A 14 10.97 -5.52 -7.21
N ALA A 15 9.74 -5.67 -6.71
CA ALA A 15 8.57 -6.01 -7.53
C ALA A 15 7.31 -5.35 -7.01
N HIS A 16 6.43 -4.96 -7.93
CA HIS A 16 5.08 -4.47 -7.67
C HIS A 16 4.12 -5.22 -8.56
N VAL A 17 3.13 -5.87 -7.96
CA VAL A 17 2.03 -6.51 -8.67
C VAL A 17 0.74 -6.02 -8.05
N ALA A 18 -0.16 -5.48 -8.86
CA ALA A 18 -1.47 -5.05 -8.46
C ALA A 18 -2.50 -5.55 -9.47
N GLY A 19 -3.59 -6.13 -8.99
CA GLY A 19 -4.64 -6.61 -9.87
C GLY A 19 -5.86 -7.15 -9.16
N PRO A 20 -6.93 -7.41 -9.91
CA PRO A 20 -8.14 -8.03 -9.38
C PRO A 20 -7.89 -9.50 -9.00
N THR A 21 -8.62 -9.96 -8.00
CA THR A 21 -8.75 -11.34 -7.55
C THR A 21 -10.24 -11.68 -7.44
N GLU A 22 -10.61 -12.94 -7.26
CA GLU A 22 -12.02 -13.35 -7.08
C GLU A 22 -12.72 -12.56 -5.96
N ASP A 23 -12.02 -12.28 -4.86
CA ASP A 23 -12.57 -11.60 -3.68
C ASP A 23 -12.25 -10.09 -3.61
N GLY A 24 -11.72 -9.47 -4.67
CA GLY A 24 -11.43 -8.04 -4.65
C GLY A 24 -10.15 -7.64 -5.37
N TRP A 25 -9.32 -6.81 -4.74
CA TRP A 25 -8.08 -6.30 -5.31
C TRP A 25 -6.89 -6.67 -4.43
N ARG A 26 -5.80 -7.12 -5.02
CA ARG A 26 -4.58 -7.49 -4.29
C ARG A 26 -3.37 -6.72 -4.78
N ILE A 27 -2.57 -6.26 -3.83
CA ILE A 27 -1.29 -5.61 -4.06
C ILE A 27 -0.21 -6.44 -3.36
N ILE A 28 0.82 -6.83 -4.11
CA ILE A 28 1.99 -7.54 -3.59
C ILE A 28 3.22 -6.71 -3.93
N ASN A 29 4.00 -6.39 -2.90
CA ASN A 29 5.27 -5.70 -3.05
C ASN A 29 6.39 -6.54 -2.47
N ILE A 30 7.49 -6.66 -3.21
CA ILE A 30 8.72 -7.29 -2.73
C ILE A 30 9.74 -6.17 -2.50
N TRP A 31 10.26 -6.07 -1.29
CA TRP A 31 11.24 -5.06 -0.89
C TRP A 31 12.60 -5.69 -0.63
N GLN A 32 13.66 -4.90 -0.83
CA GLN A 32 15.03 -5.30 -0.50
C GLN A 32 15.20 -5.59 0.99
N ASP A 33 14.55 -4.80 1.85
CA ASP A 33 14.50 -4.96 3.30
C ASP A 33 13.27 -4.26 3.91
N GLU A 34 13.01 -4.48 5.20
CA GLU A 34 11.91 -3.85 5.92
C GLU A 34 12.06 -2.32 5.98
N ALA A 35 13.27 -1.79 6.10
CA ALA A 35 13.50 -0.35 6.24
C ALA A 35 13.05 0.41 4.97
N ALA A 36 13.30 -0.15 3.78
CA ALA A 36 12.81 0.38 2.51
C ALA A 36 11.28 0.43 2.46
N PHE A 37 10.61 -0.62 2.92
CA PHE A 37 9.15 -0.65 3.03
C PHE A 37 8.63 0.41 4.01
N ARG A 38 9.19 0.51 5.22
CA ARG A 38 8.76 1.47 6.26
C ARG A 38 8.93 2.92 5.80
N ARG A 39 9.99 3.20 5.05
CA ARG A 39 10.21 4.51 4.44
C ARG A 39 9.11 4.83 3.41
N PHE A 40 8.80 3.90 2.51
CA PHE A 40 7.71 4.07 1.56
C PHE A 40 6.34 4.25 2.25
N GLN A 41 6.07 3.45 3.27
CA GLN A 41 4.82 3.50 4.04
C GLN A 41 4.61 4.89 4.64
N SER A 42 5.61 5.41 5.35
CA SER A 42 5.53 6.71 6.04
C SER A 42 5.55 7.91 5.09
N GLU A 43 6.44 7.91 4.08
CA GLU A 43 6.63 9.07 3.21
C GLU A 43 5.56 9.22 2.12
N ARG A 44 5.07 8.09 1.58
CA ARG A 44 4.17 8.07 0.41
C ARG A 44 2.81 7.49 0.70
N LEU A 45 2.72 6.32 1.33
CA LEU A 45 1.46 5.58 1.45
C LEU A 45 0.47 6.26 2.39
N VAL A 46 0.90 6.61 3.61
CA VAL A 46 0.05 7.33 4.58
C VAL A 46 -0.38 8.69 4.03
N ARG A 47 0.54 9.41 3.37
CA ARG A 47 0.24 10.67 2.70
C ARG A 47 -0.84 10.49 1.62
N ALA A 48 -0.68 9.52 0.73
CA ALA A 48 -1.62 9.27 -0.36
C ALA A 48 -3.01 8.85 0.17
N ALA A 49 -3.06 8.01 1.21
CA ALA A 49 -4.29 7.63 1.87
C ALA A 49 -5.01 8.86 2.49
N GLY A 50 -4.26 9.73 3.16
CA GLY A 50 -4.80 10.98 3.71
C GLY A 50 -5.33 11.94 2.65
N LEU A 51 -4.69 12.02 1.48
CA LEU A 51 -5.18 12.83 0.35
C LEU A 51 -6.45 12.23 -0.25
N ALA A 52 -6.47 10.92 -0.51
CA ALA A 52 -7.66 10.25 -1.05
C ALA A 52 -8.87 10.36 -0.12
N ALA A 53 -8.66 10.27 1.19
CA ALA A 53 -9.73 10.46 2.18
C ALA A 53 -10.31 11.89 2.16
N GLN A 54 -9.51 12.89 1.84
CA GLN A 54 -9.97 14.29 1.70
C GLN A 54 -10.70 14.53 0.38
N GLU A 55 -10.28 13.89 -0.71
CA GLU A 55 -10.87 14.06 -2.04
C GLU A 55 -12.19 13.27 -2.22
N ASP A 56 -12.18 11.97 -1.87
CA ASP A 56 -13.28 11.04 -2.14
C ASP A 56 -14.17 10.78 -0.90
N GLY A 57 -13.76 11.30 0.26
CA GLY A 57 -14.35 10.96 1.55
C GLY A 57 -13.81 9.64 2.11
N PHE A 58 -13.56 9.60 3.42
CA PHE A 58 -13.16 8.37 4.09
C PHE A 58 -14.37 7.44 4.28
N ASP A 59 -14.33 6.26 3.67
CA ASP A 59 -15.31 5.19 3.89
C ASP A 59 -14.73 4.12 4.83
N PRO A 60 -15.12 4.10 6.12
CA PRO A 60 -14.60 3.14 7.08
C PRO A 60 -14.97 1.69 6.74
N THR A 61 -16.03 1.47 5.95
CA THR A 61 -16.45 0.11 5.57
C THR A 61 -15.50 -0.52 4.56
N LYS A 62 -14.94 0.29 3.65
CA LYS A 62 -13.89 -0.15 2.71
C LYS A 62 -12.57 -0.41 3.44
N ALA A 63 -12.25 0.42 4.44
CA ALA A 63 -11.04 0.24 5.24
C ALA A 63 -11.08 -1.01 6.13
N ALA A 64 -12.25 -1.39 6.65
CA ALA A 64 -12.42 -2.55 7.53
C ALA A 64 -12.04 -3.89 6.89
N HIS A 65 -12.07 -4.00 5.57
CA HIS A 65 -11.69 -5.21 4.83
C HIS A 65 -10.24 -5.22 4.35
N PHE A 66 -9.51 -4.12 4.57
CA PHE A 66 -8.12 -4.02 4.17
C PHE A 66 -7.23 -4.81 5.16
N ARG A 67 -6.38 -5.69 4.63
CA ARG A 67 -5.48 -6.54 5.42
C ARG A 67 -4.06 -6.44 4.84
N SER A 68 -3.08 -6.30 5.71
CA SER A 68 -1.66 -6.25 5.34
C SER A 68 -0.86 -7.24 6.17
N MET A 69 0.01 -8.00 5.50
CA MET A 69 0.84 -9.01 6.13
C MET A 69 2.20 -9.07 5.43
N SER A 70 3.24 -9.36 6.18
CA SER A 70 4.53 -9.79 5.64
C SER A 70 4.46 -11.25 5.19
N VAL A 71 5.47 -11.68 4.42
CA VAL A 71 5.56 -13.04 3.87
C VAL A 71 5.62 -14.11 4.96
N ASP A 72 6.21 -13.80 6.11
CA ASP A 72 6.26 -14.67 7.29
C ASP A 72 4.93 -14.71 8.08
N GLY A 73 3.90 -14.01 7.60
CA GLY A 73 2.56 -14.01 8.16
C GLY A 73 2.35 -13.02 9.32
N ALA A 74 3.35 -12.20 9.65
CA ALA A 74 3.14 -11.16 10.65
C ALA A 74 2.20 -10.06 10.12
N GLU A 75 1.23 -9.67 10.94
CA GLU A 75 0.32 -8.57 10.61
C GLU A 75 1.10 -7.25 10.60
N MET A 76 0.94 -6.47 9.54
CA MET A 76 1.60 -5.18 9.41
C MET A 76 0.62 -4.05 9.68
N PRO A 77 0.81 -3.26 10.75
CA PRO A 77 -0.05 -2.12 11.03
C PRO A 77 0.12 -1.05 9.95
N PHE A 78 -1.00 -0.42 9.59
CA PHE A 78 -1.06 0.70 8.65
C PHE A 78 -0.85 2.04 9.33
#